data_AF-A0A336N4S3-F1
#
_entry.id   AF-A0A336N4S3-F1
#
_cell.length_a   1.000
_cell.length_b   1.000
_cell.length_c   1.000
_cell.angle_alpha   90.00
_cell.angle_beta   90.00
_cell.angle_gamma   90.00
#
_symmetry.space_group_name_H-M   'P 1'
#
loop_
_entity.id
_entity.type
_entity.pdbx_description
1 polymer ?
#
loop_
_entity_poly.entity_id
_entity_poly.type
_entity_poly.pdbx_seq_one_letter_code
_entity_poly.pdbx_strand_id
1 'polypeptide(L)' 'MEMTYKDLSELAVEVERAGDLSYAATLWFKAADIAKKTVNQDWAITRGEFCEHWHPRLKRKKQTEVKQDG' A
#
# COMPACT_ATOMS: atom_id res chain seq x y z
N MET A 1 5.70 10.21 19.48
CA MET A 1 6.68 9.76 18.47
C MET A 1 6.12 10.17 17.12
N GLU A 2 6.76 11.14 16.48
CA GLU A 2 6.37 11.57 15.13
C GLU A 2 6.89 10.51 14.16
N MET A 3 6.01 9.83 13.43
CA MET A 3 6.41 8.82 12.45
C MET A 3 7.12 9.51 11.29
N THR A 4 8.33 9.07 10.98
CA THR A 4 9.12 9.62 9.88
C THR A 4 8.74 9.00 8.55
N TYR A 5 9.15 9.62 7.45
CA TYR A 5 9.00 9.04 6.10
C TYR A 5 9.51 7.59 6.05
N LYS A 6 10.64 7.34 6.70
CA LYS A 6 11.28 6.04 6.73
C LYS A 6 10.37 5.02 7.42
N ASP A 7 9.86 5.35 8.62
CA ASP A 7 9.00 4.45 9.39
C ASP A 7 7.70 4.11 8.62
N LEU A 8 7.07 5.11 7.99
CA LEU A 8 5.88 4.89 7.17
C LEU A 8 6.17 4.06 5.92
N SER A 9 7.30 4.30 5.25
CA SER A 9 7.69 3.54 4.06
C SER A 9 8.04 2.09 4.39
N GLU A 10 8.69 1.83 5.52
CA GLU A 10 9.02 0.47 5.99
C GLU A 10 7.74 -0.29 6.33
N LEU A 11 6.84 0.35 7.09
CA LEU A 11 5.53 -0.23 7.41
C LEU A 11 4.69 -0.48 6.15
N ALA A 12 4.69 0.44 5.19
CA ALA A 12 3.98 0.26 3.92
C ALA A 12 4.47 -0.98 3.17
N VAL A 13 5.79 -1.24 3.14
CA VAL A 13 6.37 -2.43 2.52
C VAL A 13 5.99 -3.71 3.25
N GLU A 14 5.98 -3.72 4.58
CA GLU A 14 5.53 -4.88 5.37
C GLU A 14 4.07 -5.22 5.07
N VAL A 15 3.23 -4.20 4.99
CA VAL A 15 1.80 -4.33 4.68
C VAL A 15 1.59 -4.77 3.22
N GLU A 16 2.38 -4.26 2.26
CA GLU A 16 2.39 -4.76 0.87
C GLU A 16 2.68 -6.28 0.84
N ARG A 17 3.69 -6.73 1.60
CA ARG A 17 4.07 -8.15 1.68
C ARG A 17 3.00 -9.01 2.35
N ALA A 18 2.28 -8.45 3.32
CA ALA A 18 1.13 -9.11 3.94
C ALA A 18 -0.08 -9.23 3.01
N GLY A 19 -0.05 -8.54 1.85
CA GLY A 19 -1.10 -8.58 0.84
C GLY A 19 -2.23 -7.58 1.07
N ASP A 20 -2.13 -6.73 2.10
CA ASP A 20 -3.09 -5.66 2.34
C ASP A 20 -2.71 -4.40 1.56
N LEU A 21 -2.90 -4.46 0.25
CA LEU A 21 -2.58 -3.33 -0.63
C LEU A 21 -3.41 -2.07 -0.33
N SER A 22 -4.59 -2.20 0.30
CA SER A 22 -5.41 -1.02 0.65
C SER A 22 -4.74 -0.20 1.75
N TYR A 23 -4.28 -0.89 2.79
CA TYR A 23 -3.60 -0.23 3.90
C TYR A 23 -2.21 0.24 3.49
N ALA A 24 -1.51 -0.54 2.66
CA ALA A 24 -0.22 -0.12 2.08
C ALA A 24 -0.34 1.18 1.26
N ALA A 25 -1.37 1.31 0.42
CA ALA A 25 -1.61 2.54 -0.35
C ALA A 25 -1.78 3.76 0.58
N THR A 26 -2.56 3.60 1.65
CA THR A 26 -2.79 4.65 2.65
C THR A 26 -1.48 5.08 3.33
N LEU A 27 -0.62 4.12 3.65
CA LEU A 27 0.67 4.39 4.28
C LEU A 27 1.65 5.09 3.33
N TRP A 28 1.66 4.71 2.06
CA TRP A 28 2.45 5.38 1.04
C TRP A 28 2.02 6.83 0.82
N PHE A 29 0.71 7.11 0.76
CA PHE A 29 0.24 8.50 0.64
C PHE A 29 0.58 9.33 1.89
N LYS A 30 0.49 8.76 3.09
CA LYS A 30 0.95 9.42 4.32
C LYS A 30 2.46 9.67 4.31
N ALA A 31 3.25 8.74 3.81
CA ALA A 31 4.69 8.91 3.65
C ALA A 31 4.98 10.07 2.67
N ALA A 32 4.24 10.16 1.56
CA ALA A 32 4.38 11.25 0.60
C ALA A 32 4.10 12.63 1.23
N ASP A 33 3.08 12.74 2.09
CA ASP A 33 2.68 13.99 2.73
C ASP A 33 3.77 14.53 3.68
N ILE A 34 4.46 13.64 4.39
CA ILE A 34 5.54 14.01 5.32
C ILE A 34 6.94 14.06 4.66
N ALA A 35 7.04 13.68 3.39
CA ALA A 35 8.30 13.63 2.67
C ALA A 35 8.83 15.05 2.41
N LYS A 36 9.99 15.37 3.00
CA LYS A 36 10.66 16.66 2.78
C LYS A 36 11.34 16.78 1.41
N LYS A 37 11.61 15.64 0.76
CA LYS A 37 12.25 15.57 -0.56
C LYS A 37 11.21 15.18 -1.59
N THR A 38 11.14 15.93 -2.68
CA THR A 38 10.23 15.65 -3.81
C THR A 38 10.43 14.24 -4.37
N VAL A 39 11.67 13.76 -4.50
CA VAL A 39 11.97 12.38 -4.94
C VAL A 39 11.29 11.32 -4.07
N ASN A 40 11.27 11.54 -2.75
CA ASN A 40 10.65 10.60 -1.81
C ASN A 40 9.12 10.69 -1.85
N GLN A 41 8.60 11.90 -2.11
CA GLN A 41 7.19 12.16 -2.29
C GLN A 41 6.68 11.48 -3.57
N ASP A 42 7.34 11.70 -4.70
CA ASP A 42 6.98 11.12 -6.00
C ASP A 42 7.04 9.59 -5.96
N TRP A 43 8.08 9.03 -5.33
CA TRP A 43 8.18 7.58 -5.14
C TRP A 43 7.00 7.03 -4.33
N ALA A 44 6.67 7.68 -3.22
CA ALA A 44 5.59 7.25 -2.35
C ALA A 44 4.22 7.41 -3.01
N ILE A 45 3.97 8.49 -3.75
CA ILE A 45 2.74 8.68 -4.54
C ILE A 45 2.60 7.57 -5.58
N THR A 46 3.64 7.34 -6.39
CA THR A 46 3.64 6.31 -7.44
C THR A 46 3.36 4.93 -6.87
N ARG A 47 3.92 4.63 -5.69
CA ARG A 47 3.73 3.34 -5.02
C ARG A 47 2.35 3.21 -4.38
N GLY A 48 1.81 4.30 -3.83
CA GLY A 48 0.45 4.38 -3.33
C GLY A 48 -0.59 4.12 -4.42
N GLU A 49 -0.44 4.79 -5.56
CA GLU A 49 -1.29 4.61 -6.74
C GLU A 49 -1.20 3.16 -7.29
N PHE A 50 0.00 2.57 -7.30
CA PHE A 50 0.15 1.16 -7.64
C PHE A 50 -0.66 0.28 -6.69
N CYS A 51 -0.48 0.43 -5.38
CA CYS A 51 -1.21 -0.38 -4.40
C CYS A 51 -2.72 -0.21 -4.52
N GLU A 52 -3.20 1.02 -4.72
CA GLU A 52 -4.61 1.34 -4.93
C GLU A 52 -5.17 0.72 -6.21
N HIS A 53 -4.42 0.74 -7.32
CA HIS A 53 -4.85 0.16 -8.59
C HIS A 53 -4.80 -1.38 -8.60
N TRP A 54 -3.92 -1.98 -7.79
CA TRP A 54 -3.79 -3.43 -7.67
C TRP A 54 -4.72 -4.04 -6.61
N HIS A 55 -5.15 -3.26 -5.62
CA HIS A 55 -6.10 -3.69 -4.60
C HIS A 55 -7.44 -4.24 -5.18
N PRO A 56 -8.10 -3.60 -6.16
CA PRO A 56 -9.30 -4.13 -6.82
C PRO A 56 -9.06 -5.46 -7.54
N ARG A 57 -7.84 -5.72 -8.02
CA ARG A 57 -7.49 -6.96 -8.73
C ARG A 57 -7.36 -8.15 -7.78
N LEU A 58 -6.96 -7.93 -6.53
CA LEU A 58 -6.88 -8.96 -5.49
C LEU A 58 -8.25 -9.33 -4.90
N LYS A 59 -9.16 -8.35 -4.76
CA LYS A 59 -10.55 -8.64 -4.33
C LYS A 59 -11.29 -9.57 -5.29
N ARG A 60 -10.97 -9.52 -6.59
CA ARG A 60 -11.60 -10.39 -7.59
C ARG A 60 -11.09 -11.84 -7.54
N LYS A 61 -9.88 -12.11 -7.03
CA LYS A 61 -9.37 -13.49 -6.84
C LYS A 61 -9.95 -14.16 -5.59
N LYS A 62 -10.22 -13.41 -4.52
CA LYS A 62 -10.80 -13.97 -3.27
C LYS A 62 -12.24 -14.47 -3.42
N GLN A 63 -12.96 -14.08 -4.48
CA GLN A 63 -14.30 -14.57 -4.78
C GLN A 63 -14.33 -15.85 -5.62
N THR A 64 -13.22 -16.28 -6.21
CA THR A 64 -13.17 -17.49 -7.05
C THR A 64 -12.69 -18.73 -6.28
N GLU A 65 -12.18 -18.57 -5.06
CA GLU A 65 -11.82 -19.68 -4.14
C GLU A 65 -12.92 -20.02 -3.12
N VAL A 66 -14.14 -19.48 -3.28
CA VAL A 66 -15.31 -19.90 -2.49
C VAL A 66 -16.39 -20.45 -3.42
N LYS A 67 -16.03 -21.47 -4.20
CA LYS A 67 -16.98 -22.41 -4.83
C LYS A 67 -16.32 -23.77 -5.02
N GLN A 68 -15.99 -24.44 -3.91
CA GLN A 68 -15.95 -25.90 -3.85
C GLN A 68 -16.64 -26.35 -2.56
N ASP A 69 -17.37 -27.45 -2.71
CA ASP A 69 -18.03 -28.30 -1.71
C ASP A 69 -19.50 -27.98 -1.35
N GLY A 70 -20.39 -28.78 -1.94
CA GLY A 70 -21.79 -28.98 -1.56
C GLY A 70 -22.70 -29.30 -2.73
#